data_AF-A4D0J9-F1
#
_entry.id   AF-A4D0J9-F1
#
_cell.length_a   1.000
_cell.length_b   1.000
_cell.length_c   1.000
_cell.angle_alpha   90.00
_cell.angle_beta   90.00
_cell.angle_gamma   90.00
#
_symmetry.space_group_name_H-M   'P 1'
#
loop_
_entity.id
_entity.type
_entity.pdbx_description
1 polymer ?
#
loop_
_entity_poly.entity_id
_entity_poly.type
_entity_poly.pdbx_seq_one_letter_code
_entity_poly.pdbx_strand_id
1 'polypeptide(L)'
;SLYMVFACSDSRVCPSHILNFQPGEAFVVRNIANMVPAYDKTRYSGVGAAIEYAVLHLKVENIVVIGHSACGGIKGLMSLPADGSESTAFIEDWVKIGLPAKAKVQGDHVDKCFADQCTACEKEAVNVSLGNLLTYPFVREGLVKKTLALKGGHYDFVNGGFELWGLEFGLSPSLSV
;
A
#
# COMPACT_ATOMS: atom_id res chain seq x y z
N SER A 1 15.94 4.62 -13.10
CA SER A 1 14.97 5.20 -12.16
C SER A 1 15.15 4.58 -10.80
N LEU A 2 15.21 5.38 -9.75
CA LEU A 2 15.27 4.90 -8.37
C LEU A 2 13.85 4.67 -7.83
N TYR A 3 13.62 3.56 -7.16
CA TYR A 3 12.31 3.17 -6.62
C TYR A 3 12.25 3.29 -5.11
N MET A 4 11.08 3.63 -4.58
CA MET A 4 10.66 3.28 -3.23
C MET A 4 9.65 2.15 -3.32
N VAL A 5 9.80 1.10 -2.50
CA VAL A 5 8.90 -0.06 -2.52
C VAL A 5 8.35 -0.33 -1.14
N PHE A 6 7.02 -0.37 -1.02
CA PHE A 6 6.32 -0.98 0.12
C PHE A 6 5.97 -2.42 -0.23
N ALA A 7 6.46 -3.37 0.58
CA ALA A 7 6.15 -4.79 0.43
C ALA A 7 5.86 -5.42 1.79
N CYS A 8 5.20 -6.57 1.80
CA CYS A 8 4.83 -7.21 3.06
C CYS A 8 6.08 -7.80 3.72
N SER A 9 6.10 -7.88 5.06
CA SER A 9 7.14 -8.58 5.82
C SER A 9 7.10 -10.11 5.65
N ASP A 10 6.09 -10.65 4.97
CA ASP A 10 5.97 -12.07 4.65
C ASP A 10 7.25 -12.62 3.98
N SER A 11 7.79 -13.71 4.49
CA SER A 11 9.08 -14.26 4.06
C SER A 11 9.10 -14.72 2.61
N ARG A 12 7.94 -15.00 2.02
CA ARG A 12 7.79 -15.50 0.64
C ARG A 12 7.87 -14.41 -0.41
N VAL A 13 7.79 -13.14 -0.01
CA VAL A 13 7.60 -12.01 -0.94
C VAL A 13 8.67 -10.94 -0.84
N CYS A 14 9.94 -11.37 -0.77
CA CYS A 14 11.06 -10.43 -0.84
C CYS A 14 11.04 -9.66 -2.18
N PRO A 15 10.88 -8.33 -2.18
CA PRO A 15 10.73 -7.56 -3.43
C PRO A 15 11.99 -7.63 -4.31
N SER A 16 13.18 -7.73 -3.72
CA SER A 16 14.42 -7.91 -4.48
C SER A 16 14.45 -9.22 -5.27
N HIS A 17 13.85 -10.30 -4.74
CA HIS A 17 13.78 -11.58 -5.44
C HIS A 17 12.68 -11.57 -6.51
N ILE A 18 11.50 -11.04 -6.19
CA ILE A 18 10.35 -11.03 -7.12
C ILE A 18 10.62 -10.14 -8.34
N LEU A 19 11.18 -8.95 -8.11
CA LEU A 19 11.39 -7.94 -9.16
C LEU A 19 12.84 -7.86 -9.64
N ASN A 20 13.70 -8.75 -9.16
CA ASN A 20 15.13 -8.81 -9.49
C ASN A 20 15.88 -7.48 -9.26
N PHE A 21 15.50 -6.73 -8.23
CA PHE A 21 16.21 -5.49 -7.88
C PHE A 21 17.63 -5.77 -7.43
N GLN A 22 18.57 -5.02 -8.01
CA GLN A 22 19.96 -4.97 -7.60
C GLN A 22 20.17 -3.99 -6.44
N PRO A 23 21.27 -4.14 -5.67
CA PRO A 23 21.64 -3.16 -4.66
C PRO A 23 21.71 -1.74 -5.25
N GLY A 24 20.98 -0.81 -4.63
CA GLY A 24 20.91 0.58 -5.07
C GLY A 24 19.73 0.92 -5.99
N GLU A 25 18.94 -0.05 -6.45
CA GLU A 25 17.78 0.24 -7.32
C GLU A 25 16.49 0.57 -6.57
N ALA A 26 16.33 0.05 -5.34
CA ALA A 26 15.13 0.25 -4.55
C ALA A 26 15.42 0.55 -3.07
N PHE A 27 14.78 1.61 -2.56
CA PHE A 27 14.64 1.91 -1.15
C PHE A 27 13.39 1.20 -0.62
N VAL A 28 13.56 0.19 0.23
CA VAL A 28 12.48 -0.76 0.57
C VAL A 28 11.97 -0.56 2.00
N VAL A 29 10.65 -0.46 2.15
CA VAL A 29 9.95 -0.53 3.43
C VAL A 29 9.16 -1.83 3.49
N ARG A 30 9.32 -2.60 4.59
CA ARG A 30 8.56 -3.83 4.81
C ARG A 30 7.79 -3.78 6.12
N ASN A 31 6.49 -4.02 6.05
CA ASN A 31 5.61 -4.06 7.21
C ASN A 31 4.47 -5.08 7.03
N ILE A 32 3.60 -5.22 8.02
CA ILE A 32 2.49 -6.16 7.97
C ILE A 32 1.48 -5.68 6.92
N ALA A 33 1.19 -6.55 5.95
CA ALA A 33 0.26 -6.27 4.84
C ALA A 33 0.61 -5.05 3.98
N ASN A 34 1.91 -4.67 3.89
CA ASN A 34 2.41 -3.63 2.98
C ASN A 34 1.61 -2.32 3.02
N MET A 35 1.05 -1.99 4.18
CA MET A 35 0.14 -0.87 4.33
C MET A 35 0.91 0.43 4.43
N VAL A 36 0.38 1.47 3.76
CA VAL A 36 0.81 2.85 3.96
C VAL A 36 -0.29 3.56 4.74
N PRO A 37 -0.07 3.96 6.01
CA PRO A 37 -1.01 4.80 6.73
C PRO A 37 -1.08 6.21 6.15
N ALA A 38 -2.15 6.94 6.47
CA ALA A 38 -2.23 8.36 6.19
C ALA A 38 -1.18 9.16 7.01
N TYR A 39 -0.90 10.39 6.55
CA TYR A 39 0.02 11.31 7.20
C TYR A 39 -0.37 11.58 8.65
N ASP A 40 0.46 11.08 9.58
CA ASP A 40 0.34 11.34 11.02
C ASP A 40 1.74 11.35 11.64
N LYS A 41 2.14 12.49 12.21
CA LYS A 41 3.48 12.68 12.79
C LYS A 41 3.67 11.92 14.11
N THR A 42 2.58 11.59 14.80
CA THR A 42 2.61 10.98 16.13
C THR A 42 2.49 9.46 16.03
N ARG A 43 1.50 8.95 15.29
CA ARG A 43 1.23 7.50 15.21
C ARG A 43 2.12 6.78 14.20
N TYR A 44 2.46 7.42 13.08
CA TYR A 44 3.07 6.75 11.93
C TYR A 44 4.40 7.37 11.50
N SER A 45 5.16 7.89 12.46
CA SER A 45 6.45 8.56 12.23
C SER A 45 7.45 7.69 11.46
N GLY A 46 7.49 6.37 11.69
CA GLY A 46 8.37 5.46 10.97
C GLY A 46 8.08 5.39 9.46
N VAL A 47 6.82 5.22 9.08
CA VAL A 47 6.43 5.22 7.66
C VAL A 47 6.60 6.62 7.06
N GLY A 48 6.19 7.66 7.78
CA GLY A 48 6.32 9.04 7.31
C GLY A 48 7.77 9.44 7.04
N ALA A 49 8.69 9.10 7.94
CA ALA A 49 10.12 9.37 7.78
C ALA A 49 10.71 8.63 6.56
N ALA A 50 10.31 7.38 6.34
CA ALA A 50 10.76 6.62 5.18
C ALA A 50 10.33 7.25 3.85
N ILE A 51 9.06 7.69 3.76
CA ILE A 51 8.53 8.35 2.55
C ILE A 51 9.22 9.71 2.36
N GLU A 52 9.32 10.51 3.44
CA GLU A 52 9.99 11.82 3.40
C GLU A 52 11.44 11.69 2.91
N TYR A 53 12.19 10.74 3.45
CA TYR A 53 13.57 10.50 3.05
C TYR A 53 13.69 10.06 1.59
N ALA A 54 12.89 9.08 1.17
CA ALA A 54 12.90 8.59 -0.20
C ALA A 54 12.57 9.70 -1.22
N VAL A 55 11.52 10.48 -0.96
CA VAL A 55 11.02 11.50 -1.89
C VAL A 55 11.91 12.75 -1.87
N LEU A 56 12.19 13.31 -0.68
CA LEU A 56 12.85 14.60 -0.56
C LEU A 56 14.37 14.51 -0.59
N HIS A 57 14.97 13.39 -0.19
CA HIS A 57 16.42 13.27 -0.09
C HIS A 57 17.02 12.34 -1.16
N LEU A 58 16.45 11.14 -1.33
CA LEU A 58 16.92 10.20 -2.35
C LEU A 58 16.38 10.51 -3.76
N LYS A 59 15.34 11.34 -3.86
CA LYS A 59 14.69 11.74 -5.11
C LYS A 59 14.23 10.52 -5.93
N VAL A 60 13.60 9.55 -5.26
CA VAL A 60 12.96 8.43 -5.95
C VAL A 60 11.96 8.93 -6.98
N GLU A 61 11.89 8.27 -8.13
CA GLU A 61 10.98 8.64 -9.23
C GLU A 61 9.66 7.86 -9.15
N ASN A 62 9.65 6.75 -8.42
CA ASN A 62 8.51 5.85 -8.31
C ASN A 62 8.31 5.40 -6.87
N ILE A 63 7.08 5.41 -6.38
CA ILE A 63 6.67 4.65 -5.20
C ILE A 63 5.76 3.51 -5.66
N VAL A 64 6.12 2.29 -5.31
CA VAL A 64 5.36 1.08 -5.64
C VAL A 64 4.86 0.43 -4.35
N VAL A 65 3.56 0.21 -4.23
CA VAL A 65 2.97 -0.55 -3.12
C VAL A 65 2.55 -1.92 -3.64
N ILE A 66 3.13 -2.99 -3.10
CA ILE A 66 2.97 -4.35 -3.61
C ILE A 66 2.23 -5.21 -2.58
N GLY A 67 0.96 -5.49 -2.86
CA GLY A 67 0.18 -6.53 -2.21
C GLY A 67 0.57 -7.92 -2.70
N HIS A 68 0.06 -8.97 -2.05
CA HIS A 68 0.37 -10.34 -2.46
C HIS A 68 -0.72 -11.33 -2.08
N SER A 69 -0.76 -12.46 -2.79
CA SER A 69 -1.65 -13.59 -2.51
C SER A 69 -1.46 -14.15 -1.10
N ALA A 70 -2.55 -14.61 -0.48
CA ALA A 70 -2.57 -15.29 0.81
C ALA A 70 -1.89 -14.47 1.93
N CYS A 71 -2.15 -13.16 1.95
CA CYS A 71 -1.59 -12.26 2.95
C CYS A 71 -2.23 -12.47 4.33
N GLY A 72 -1.43 -12.88 5.31
CA GLY A 72 -1.90 -13.09 6.69
C GLY A 72 -2.47 -11.84 7.35
N GLY A 73 -1.91 -10.66 7.09
CA GLY A 73 -2.41 -9.40 7.64
C GLY A 73 -3.76 -8.98 7.04
N ILE A 74 -3.97 -9.20 5.73
CA ILE A 74 -5.27 -8.96 5.09
C ILE A 74 -6.32 -9.97 5.57
N LYS A 75 -5.94 -11.24 5.73
CA LYS A 75 -6.83 -12.24 6.35
C LYS A 75 -7.23 -11.81 7.76
N GLY A 76 -6.29 -11.31 8.56
CA GLY A 76 -6.54 -10.73 9.88
C GLY A 76 -7.52 -9.56 9.84
N LEU A 77 -7.28 -8.58 8.96
CA LEU A 77 -8.20 -7.45 8.71
C LEU A 77 -9.62 -7.93 8.39
N MET A 78 -9.76 -8.83 7.42
CA MET A 78 -11.06 -9.36 6.98
C MET A 78 -11.76 -10.13 8.11
N SER A 79 -11.00 -10.72 9.03
CA SER A 79 -11.52 -11.47 10.18
C SER A 79 -11.85 -10.59 11.40
N LEU A 80 -11.52 -9.28 11.39
CA LEU A 80 -11.85 -8.38 12.49
C LEU A 80 -13.35 -8.42 12.81
N PRO A 81 -13.73 -8.55 14.09
CA PRO A 81 -15.12 -8.63 14.49
C PRO A 81 -15.82 -7.27 14.35
N ALA A 82 -17.13 -7.29 14.07
CA ALA A 82 -17.93 -6.09 13.88
C ALA A 82 -18.20 -5.32 15.18
N ASP A 83 -18.06 -5.98 16.33
CA ASP A 83 -18.25 -5.39 17.66
C ASP A 83 -17.05 -4.56 18.15
N GLY A 84 -15.96 -4.54 17.37
CA GLY A 84 -14.75 -3.78 17.69
C GLY A 84 -13.91 -4.40 18.80
N SER A 85 -14.20 -5.63 19.23
CA SER A 85 -13.36 -6.36 20.18
C SER A 85 -11.97 -6.61 19.59
N GLU A 86 -10.94 -6.49 20.45
CA GLU A 86 -9.55 -6.72 20.10
C GLU A 86 -8.99 -7.88 20.93
N SER A 87 -8.26 -8.75 20.26
CA SER A 87 -7.59 -9.92 20.83
C SER A 87 -6.06 -9.82 20.80
N THR A 88 -5.52 -8.78 20.15
CA THR A 88 -4.10 -8.56 19.93
C THR A 88 -3.66 -7.18 20.40
N ALA A 89 -2.41 -7.05 20.85
CA ALA A 89 -1.90 -5.78 21.37
C ALA A 89 -1.58 -4.72 20.29
N PHE A 90 -1.31 -5.14 19.05
CA PHE A 90 -0.84 -4.25 17.98
C PHE A 90 -1.37 -4.60 16.59
N ILE A 91 -1.62 -5.89 16.32
CA ILE A 91 -1.90 -6.37 14.97
C ILE A 91 -3.21 -5.77 14.47
N GLU A 92 -4.25 -5.78 15.30
CA GLU A 92 -5.57 -5.25 14.94
C GLU A 92 -5.52 -3.72 14.76
N ASP A 93 -4.87 -2.96 15.65
CA ASP A 93 -4.68 -1.51 15.47
C ASP A 93 -3.93 -1.18 14.17
N TRP A 94 -2.89 -1.96 13.84
CA TRP A 94 -2.14 -1.76 12.60
C TRP A 94 -2.98 -2.05 11.35
N VAL A 95 -3.61 -3.22 11.27
CA VAL A 95 -4.34 -3.60 10.05
C VAL A 95 -5.61 -2.77 9.84
N LYS A 96 -6.07 -2.04 10.87
CA LYS A 96 -7.19 -1.09 10.76
C LYS A 96 -6.94 0.04 9.76
N ILE A 97 -5.69 0.30 9.35
CA ILE A 97 -5.37 1.17 8.21
C ILE A 97 -6.15 0.74 6.95
N GLY A 98 -6.38 -0.56 6.77
CA GLY A 98 -7.11 -1.13 5.64
C GLY A 98 -8.63 -1.23 5.81
N LEU A 99 -9.23 -0.72 6.90
CA LEU A 99 -10.69 -0.77 7.09
C LEU A 99 -11.51 -0.26 5.89
N PRO A 100 -11.11 0.83 5.19
CA PRO A 100 -11.84 1.26 3.99
C PRO A 100 -11.86 0.20 2.89
N ALA A 101 -10.77 -0.56 2.72
CA ALA A 101 -10.70 -1.65 1.75
C ALA A 101 -11.62 -2.81 2.14
N LYS A 102 -11.61 -3.19 3.44
CA LYS A 102 -12.53 -4.20 3.97
C LYS A 102 -13.99 -3.80 3.72
N ALA A 103 -14.36 -2.58 4.08
CA ALA A 103 -15.73 -2.09 3.93
C ALA A 103 -16.20 -2.12 2.47
N LYS A 104 -15.36 -1.65 1.54
CA LYS A 104 -15.67 -1.70 0.10
C LYS A 104 -15.83 -3.13 -0.40
N VAL A 105 -14.90 -4.01 -0.07
CA VAL A 105 -14.96 -5.42 -0.52
C VAL A 105 -16.16 -6.16 0.04
N GLN A 106 -16.53 -5.93 1.30
CA GLN A 106 -17.73 -6.53 1.88
C GLN A 106 -19.02 -6.04 1.22
N GLY A 107 -19.03 -4.80 0.70
CA GLY A 107 -20.15 -4.27 -0.09
C GLY A 107 -20.19 -4.83 -1.52
N ASP A 108 -19.05 -4.82 -2.22
CA ASP A 108 -18.97 -5.16 -3.65
C ASP A 108 -18.92 -6.69 -3.90
N HIS A 109 -18.51 -7.48 -2.91
CA HIS A 109 -18.29 -8.93 -3.03
C HIS A 109 -19.07 -9.75 -1.98
N VAL A 110 -20.27 -9.30 -1.62
CA VAL A 110 -21.11 -9.95 -0.60
C VAL A 110 -21.37 -11.43 -0.87
N ASP A 111 -21.53 -11.83 -2.14
CA ASP A 111 -21.84 -13.20 -2.55
C ASP A 111 -20.60 -14.10 -2.72
N LYS A 112 -19.40 -13.55 -2.51
CA LYS A 112 -18.14 -14.28 -2.70
C LYS A 112 -17.73 -15.01 -1.43
N CYS A 113 -17.03 -16.13 -1.61
CA CYS A 113 -16.48 -16.86 -0.47
C CYS A 113 -15.39 -16.01 0.23
N PHE A 114 -15.11 -16.32 1.49
CA PHE A 114 -14.15 -15.55 2.29
C PHE A 114 -12.75 -15.48 1.66
N ALA A 115 -12.31 -16.54 0.98
CA ALA A 115 -11.03 -16.57 0.29
C ALA A 115 -10.99 -15.55 -0.87
N ASP A 116 -12.03 -15.51 -1.70
CA ASP A 116 -12.14 -14.54 -2.80
C ASP A 116 -12.22 -13.11 -2.29
N GLN A 117 -12.94 -12.88 -1.17
CA GLN A 117 -12.97 -11.56 -0.53
C GLN A 117 -11.59 -11.15 0.00
N CYS A 118 -10.79 -12.08 0.53
CA CYS A 118 -9.41 -11.79 0.92
C CYS A 118 -8.58 -11.38 -0.30
N THR A 119 -8.67 -12.10 -1.42
CA THR A 119 -7.95 -11.74 -2.66
C THR A 119 -8.37 -10.37 -3.20
N ALA A 120 -9.66 -10.04 -3.18
CA ALA A 120 -10.12 -8.71 -3.53
C ALA A 120 -9.57 -7.63 -2.57
N CYS A 121 -9.56 -7.93 -1.26
CA CYS A 121 -9.07 -7.01 -0.24
C CYS A 121 -7.55 -6.80 -0.31
N GLU A 122 -6.77 -7.80 -0.73
CA GLU A 122 -5.33 -7.65 -0.96
C GLU A 122 -5.03 -6.55 -1.99
N LYS A 123 -5.81 -6.48 -3.08
CA LYS A 123 -5.68 -5.46 -4.11
C LYS A 123 -6.26 -4.12 -3.66
N GLU A 124 -7.41 -4.13 -3.00
CA GLU A 124 -8.04 -2.89 -2.56
C GLU A 124 -7.25 -2.21 -1.42
N ALA A 125 -6.58 -2.96 -0.55
CA ALA A 125 -5.70 -2.40 0.47
C ALA A 125 -4.48 -1.69 -0.13
N VAL A 126 -4.00 -2.15 -1.30
CA VAL A 126 -3.00 -1.41 -2.09
C VAL A 126 -3.59 -0.08 -2.54
N ASN A 127 -4.82 -0.06 -3.08
CA ASN A 127 -5.49 1.17 -3.50
C ASN A 127 -5.70 2.17 -2.34
N VAL A 128 -6.11 1.68 -1.16
CA VAL A 128 -6.19 2.51 0.05
C VAL A 128 -4.83 3.08 0.42
N SER A 129 -3.76 2.29 0.34
CA SER A 129 -2.40 2.76 0.60
C SER A 129 -1.93 3.80 -0.42
N LEU A 130 -2.29 3.66 -1.70
CA LEU A 130 -2.04 4.69 -2.72
C LEU A 130 -2.81 5.98 -2.41
N GLY A 131 -4.07 5.89 -1.96
CA GLY A 131 -4.84 7.04 -1.49
C GLY A 131 -4.20 7.70 -0.27
N ASN A 132 -3.71 6.92 0.69
CA ASN A 132 -3.02 7.43 1.87
C ASN A 132 -1.71 8.15 1.50
N LEU A 133 -0.97 7.68 0.50
CA LEU A 133 0.21 8.38 -0.03
C LEU A 133 -0.14 9.81 -0.50
N LEU A 134 -1.35 10.03 -1.03
CA LEU A 134 -1.81 11.38 -1.41
C LEU A 134 -2.03 12.30 -0.20
N THR A 135 -2.05 11.82 1.03
CA THR A 135 -2.15 12.68 2.22
C THR A 135 -0.82 13.37 2.54
N TYR A 136 0.30 12.84 2.06
CA TYR A 136 1.65 13.40 2.24
C TYR A 136 1.88 14.58 1.28
N PRO A 137 2.12 15.82 1.78
CA PRO A 137 2.24 17.01 0.93
C PRO A 137 3.33 16.89 -0.15
N PHE A 138 4.51 16.39 0.21
CA PHE A 138 5.64 16.23 -0.72
C PHE A 138 5.42 15.13 -1.77
N VAL A 139 4.57 14.13 -1.49
CA VAL A 139 4.18 13.14 -2.50
C VAL A 139 3.29 13.81 -3.55
N ARG A 140 2.25 14.56 -3.13
CA ARG A 140 1.40 15.31 -4.06
C ARG A 140 2.19 16.31 -4.88
N GLU A 141 3.11 17.03 -4.25
CA GLU A 141 3.98 17.98 -4.95
C GLU A 141 4.82 17.29 -6.04
N GLY A 142 5.41 16.13 -5.73
CA GLY A 142 6.16 15.33 -6.71
C GLY A 142 5.30 14.84 -7.88
N LEU A 143 4.05 14.44 -7.61
CA LEU A 143 3.09 14.03 -8.64
C LEU A 143 2.73 15.20 -9.57
N VAL A 144 2.37 16.36 -9.00
CA VAL A 144 2.04 17.57 -9.78
C VAL A 144 3.21 18.02 -10.66
N LYS A 145 4.43 17.95 -10.12
CA LYS A 145 5.67 18.27 -10.84
C LYS A 145 6.12 17.19 -11.81
N LYS A 146 5.43 16.03 -11.87
CA LYS A 146 5.78 14.86 -12.66
C LYS A 146 7.19 14.33 -12.37
N THR A 147 7.69 14.53 -11.15
CA THR A 147 8.97 13.98 -10.67
C THR A 147 8.77 12.69 -9.88
N LEU A 148 7.53 12.32 -9.58
CA LEU A 148 7.16 11.14 -8.82
C LEU A 148 5.95 10.46 -9.48
N ALA A 149 5.95 9.14 -9.53
CA ALA A 149 4.81 8.32 -9.94
C ALA A 149 4.40 7.35 -8.82
N LEU A 150 3.10 7.09 -8.70
CA LEU A 150 2.54 6.09 -7.78
C LEU A 150 2.05 4.87 -8.55
N LYS A 151 2.42 3.68 -8.10
CA LYS A 151 2.02 2.39 -8.71
C LYS A 151 1.56 1.40 -7.65
N GLY A 152 0.50 0.68 -7.95
CA GLY A 152 0.07 -0.49 -7.18
C GLY A 152 0.51 -1.76 -7.88
N GLY A 153 0.79 -2.81 -7.12
CA GLY A 153 1.03 -4.13 -7.65
C GLY A 153 0.45 -5.22 -6.77
N HIS A 154 0.22 -6.39 -7.36
CA HIS A 154 -0.18 -7.60 -6.64
C HIS A 154 0.63 -8.79 -7.16
N TYR A 155 1.36 -9.44 -6.26
CA TYR A 155 2.12 -10.65 -6.57
C TYR A 155 1.36 -11.89 -6.10
N ASP A 156 0.96 -12.72 -7.05
CA ASP A 156 0.35 -14.01 -6.79
C ASP A 156 1.42 -15.12 -6.87
N PHE A 157 1.96 -15.52 -5.71
CA PHE A 157 2.91 -16.63 -5.65
C PHE A 157 2.26 -18.00 -5.71
N VAL A 158 0.93 -18.09 -5.62
CA VAL A 158 0.20 -19.36 -5.76
C VAL A 158 0.14 -19.74 -7.23
N ASN A 159 -0.18 -18.77 -8.09
CA ASN A 159 -0.32 -18.98 -9.54
C ASN A 159 0.89 -18.47 -10.36
N GLY A 160 1.84 -17.78 -9.73
CA GLY A 160 3.03 -17.25 -10.41
C GLY A 160 2.75 -16.01 -11.27
N GLY A 161 1.83 -15.15 -10.83
CA GLY A 161 1.42 -13.94 -11.55
C GLY A 161 1.87 -12.64 -10.88
N PHE A 162 2.04 -11.58 -11.67
CA PHE A 162 2.26 -10.23 -11.15
C PHE A 162 1.41 -9.23 -11.92
N GLU A 163 0.56 -8.49 -11.19
CA GLU A 163 -0.24 -7.39 -11.71
C GLU A 163 0.39 -6.06 -11.32
N LEU A 164 0.35 -5.07 -12.22
CA LEU A 164 0.86 -3.72 -11.99
C LEU A 164 -0.12 -2.69 -12.57
N TRP A 165 -0.44 -1.67 -11.79
CA TRP A 165 -1.26 -0.54 -12.21
C TRP A 165 -0.69 0.79 -11.73
N GLY A 166 -1.07 1.89 -12.40
CA GLY A 166 -0.64 3.25 -12.06
C GLY A 166 -1.79 4.09 -11.52
N LEU A 167 -1.47 5.07 -10.69
CA LEU A 167 -2.40 6.14 -10.32
C LEU A 167 -2.06 7.39 -11.13
N GLU A 168 -3.04 7.90 -11.88
CA GLU A 168 -2.92 9.20 -12.55
C GLU A 168 -3.42 10.30 -11.60
N PHE A 169 -2.55 11.26 -11.29
CA PHE A 169 -2.88 12.42 -10.44
C PHE A 169 -2.45 13.71 -11.13
N GLY A 170 -3.37 14.66 -11.23
CA GLY A 170 -3.10 15.98 -11.80
C GLY A 170 -4.11 17.01 -11.30
N LEU A 171 -3.67 18.26 -11.18
CA LEU A 171 -4.55 19.40 -10.93
C LEU A 171 -4.86 20.04 -12.29
N SER A 172 -6.14 20.08 -12.65
CA SER A 172 -6.62 20.91 -13.76
C SER A 172 -6.90 22.32 -13.22
N PRO A 173 -6.41 23.40 -13.87
CA PRO A 173 -6.80 24.76 -13.50
C PRO A 173 -8.32 24.90 -13.60
N SER A 174 -8.98 25.38 -12.55
CA SER A 174 -10.35 25.87 -12.67
C SER A 174 -10.31 27.21 -13.43
N LEU A 175 -11.14 27.34 -14.47
CA LEU A 175 -11.35 28.61 -15.17
C LEU A 175 -11.65 29.70 -14.13
N SER A 176 -10.73 30.63 -14.00
CA SER A 176 -10.91 31.84 -13.19
C SER A 176 -11.49 32.89 -14.15
N VAL A 177 -12.76 33.23 -13.97
CA VAL A 177 -13.45 34.33 -14.69
C VAL A 177 -13.24 35.62 -13.92
#